data_AF-A0A0L1KYS0-F1
#
_entry.id   AF-A0A0L1KYS0-F1
#
_cell.length_a   1.000
_cell.length_b   1.000
_cell.length_c   1.000
_cell.angle_alpha   90.00
_cell.angle_beta   90.00
_cell.angle_gamma   90.00
#
_symmetry.space_group_name_H-M   'P 1'
#
loop_
_entity.id
_entity.type
_entity.pdbx_description
1 polymer ?
#
loop_
_entity_poly.entity_id
_entity_poly.type
_entity_poly.pdbx_seq_one_letter_code
_entity_poly.pdbx_strand_id
1 'polypeptide(L)'
;MLALSRFLYRHGQYKTRLKVRRVGFIPSVIRRKIRGAFIALRSQANSGAFISYLKSDEEIKDSASGRKLSQVCYDRVLDRSCVFSETKLKGPFLLKSHMQSMK
;
A
#
# COMPACT_ATOMS: atom_id res chain seq x y z
N MET A 1 -50.93 12.81 -32.32
CA MET A 1 -49.83 13.64 -31.77
C MET A 1 -50.39 14.37 -30.56
N LEU A 2 -49.97 14.28 -29.29
CA LEU A 2 -48.69 14.08 -28.61
C LEU A 2 -48.96 13.47 -27.21
N ALA A 3 -49.81 12.45 -27.09
CA ALA A 3 -50.26 11.91 -25.80
C ALA A 3 -49.40 10.76 -25.23
N LEU A 4 -48.27 10.41 -25.87
CA LEU A 4 -47.35 9.36 -25.42
C LEU A 4 -46.01 9.90 -24.88
N SER A 5 -45.77 11.21 -24.94
CA SER A 5 -44.49 11.81 -24.56
C SER A 5 -44.33 12.14 -23.07
N ARG A 6 -45.37 11.98 -22.24
CA ARG A 6 -45.29 12.28 -20.79
C ARG A 6 -45.19 11.06 -19.88
N PHE A 7 -45.47 9.85 -20.38
CA PHE A 7 -45.33 8.62 -19.59
C PHE A 7 -43.88 8.11 -19.54
N LEU A 8 -43.06 8.44 -20.55
CA LEU A 8 -41.65 8.06 -20.61
C LEU A 8 -40.71 8.97 -19.79
N TYR A 9 -41.14 10.17 -19.37
CA TYR A 9 -40.32 11.04 -18.53
C TYR A 9 -40.48 10.82 -17.02
N ARG A 10 -41.48 10.04 -16.58
CA ARG A 10 -41.70 9.78 -15.14
C ARG A 10 -41.16 8.44 -14.65
N HIS A 11 -40.80 7.53 -15.55
CA HIS A 11 -40.12 6.27 -15.20
C HIS A 11 -38.58 6.38 -15.16
N GLY A 12 -38.01 7.54 -15.50
CA GLY A 12 -36.56 7.80 -15.45
C GLY A 12 -36.02 8.31 -14.10
N GLN A 13 -36.89 8.60 -13.11
CA GLN A 13 -36.48 9.24 -11.85
C GLN A 13 -37.00 8.54 -10.59
N TYR A 14 -37.13 7.21 -10.61
CA TYR A 14 -37.41 6.43 -9.40
C TYR A 14 -36.33 5.37 -9.09
N LYS A 15 -35.06 5.72 -9.35
CA LYS A 15 -33.89 4.95 -8.92
C LYS A 15 -32.75 5.80 -8.34
N THR A 16 -33.02 7.00 -7.82
CA THR A 16 -31.91 7.90 -7.43
C THR A 16 -31.79 8.25 -5.95
N ARG A 17 -32.63 7.76 -5.03
CA ARG A 17 -32.42 8.06 -3.59
C ARG A 17 -32.52 6.92 -2.57
N LEU A 18 -32.99 5.73 -2.92
CA LEU A 18 -33.02 4.58 -2.00
C LEU A 18 -32.04 3.44 -2.35
N LYS A 19 -31.59 3.32 -3.60
CA LYS A 19 -30.51 2.38 -3.97
C LYS A 19 -29.11 2.92 -3.71
N VAL A 20 -28.91 4.25 -3.69
CA VAL A 20 -27.59 4.85 -3.44
C VAL A 20 -27.07 4.54 -2.03
N ARG A 21 -27.96 4.30 -1.06
CA ARG A 21 -27.58 3.92 0.32
C ARG A 21 -27.34 2.42 0.53
N ARG A 22 -27.68 1.54 -0.43
CA ARG A 22 -27.36 0.10 -0.35
C ARG A 22 -26.13 -0.31 -1.17
N VAL A 23 -25.41 0.66 -1.76
CA VAL A 23 -24.10 0.44 -2.41
C VAL A 23 -22.94 1.00 -1.57
N GLY A 24 -23.25 1.65 -0.43
CA GLY A 24 -22.28 2.23 0.49
C GLY A 24 -21.87 1.33 1.66
N PHE A 25 -22.42 0.10 1.75
CA PHE A 25 -22.07 -0.85 2.81
C PHE A 25 -21.47 -2.12 2.21
N ILE A 26 -20.45 -1.95 1.36
CA ILE A 26 -19.42 -2.97 1.28
C ILE A 26 -18.56 -2.68 2.51
N PRO A 27 -18.53 -3.59 3.50
CA PRO A 27 -17.82 -3.33 4.73
C PRO A 27 -16.39 -2.98 4.35
N SER A 28 -15.83 -1.97 5.01
CA SER A 28 -14.42 -1.59 5.01
C SER A 28 -13.44 -2.74 5.36
N VAL A 29 -13.93 -3.98 5.41
CA VAL A 29 -13.26 -5.23 5.77
C VAL A 29 -12.38 -5.78 4.65
N ILE A 30 -12.67 -5.48 3.37
CA ILE A 30 -11.64 -5.64 2.33
C ILE A 30 -10.95 -4.29 2.21
N ARG A 31 -9.93 -4.09 3.06
CA ARG A 31 -9.04 -2.92 2.98
C ARG A 31 -8.58 -2.80 1.53
N ARG A 32 -9.11 -1.81 0.79
CA ARG A 32 -8.57 -1.45 -0.53
C ARG A 32 -7.07 -1.34 -0.34
N LYS A 33 -6.27 -2.12 -1.08
CA LYS A 33 -4.80 -2.11 -0.98
C LYS A 33 -4.34 -0.65 -0.94
N ILE A 34 -4.03 -0.12 0.25
CA ILE A 34 -3.70 1.29 0.43
C ILE A 34 -2.38 1.47 -0.32
N ARG A 35 -2.40 2.31 -1.34
CA ARG A 35 -1.23 2.60 -2.19
C ARG A 35 -0.14 3.17 -1.28
N GLY A 36 0.94 2.41 -1.07
CA GLY A 36 2.04 2.78 -0.15
C GLY A 36 2.20 1.90 1.09
N ALA A 37 1.28 0.98 1.36
CA ALA A 37 1.43 0.03 2.47
C ALA A 37 2.45 -1.08 2.19
N PHE A 38 2.63 -1.44 0.91
CA PHE A 38 3.62 -2.42 0.49
C PHE A 38 4.98 -1.74 0.34
N ILE A 39 5.97 -2.25 1.08
CA ILE A 39 7.36 -1.79 1.06
C ILE A 39 8.31 -2.98 0.98
N ALA A 40 9.58 -2.71 0.70
CA ALA A 40 10.65 -3.69 0.85
C ALA A 40 11.49 -3.34 2.07
N LEU A 41 11.72 -4.32 2.94
CA LEU A 41 12.74 -4.25 3.96
C LEU A 41 14.02 -4.82 3.35
N ARG A 42 15.09 -4.05 3.29
CA ARG A 42 16.38 -4.47 2.75
C ARG A 42 17.42 -4.56 3.87
N SER A 43 18.28 -5.57 3.84
CA SER A 43 19.38 -5.74 4.79
C SER A 43 20.32 -4.54 4.81
N GLN A 44 20.54 -3.95 5.99
CA GLN A 44 21.50 -2.85 6.20
C GLN A 44 22.95 -3.29 6.07
N ALA A 45 23.22 -4.61 6.18
CA ALA A 45 24.54 -5.17 5.90
C ALA A 45 24.89 -5.12 4.39
N ASN A 46 24.01 -4.58 3.56
CA ASN A 46 24.18 -4.40 2.12
C ASN A 46 24.44 -5.70 1.33
N SER A 47 23.96 -6.85 1.84
CA SER A 47 23.99 -8.15 1.15
C SER A 47 23.12 -8.20 -0.10
N GLY A 48 22.13 -7.31 -0.22
CA GLY A 48 21.13 -7.32 -1.28
C GLY A 48 19.86 -8.12 -0.96
N ALA A 49 19.83 -8.83 0.18
CA ALA A 49 18.64 -9.50 0.66
C ALA A 49 17.51 -8.50 0.97
N PHE A 50 16.29 -8.86 0.58
CA PHE A 50 15.10 -8.06 0.87
C PHE A 50 13.90 -8.95 1.20
N ILE A 51 12.95 -8.38 1.95
CA ILE A 51 11.70 -9.00 2.36
C ILE A 51 10.57 -8.05 1.98
N SER A 52 9.54 -8.56 1.31
CA SER A 52 8.31 -7.80 1.07
C SER A 52 7.54 -7.66 2.39
N TYR A 53 7.21 -6.44 2.77
CA TYR A 53 6.51 -6.15 4.01
C TYR A 53 5.26 -5.31 3.73
N LEU A 54 4.18 -5.64 4.43
CA LEU A 54 2.93 -4.88 4.41
C LEU A 54 2.82 -4.13 5.73
N LYS A 55 2.87 -2.80 5.66
CA LYS A 55 2.75 -1.95 6.84
C LYS A 55 1.38 -2.09 7.52
N SER A 56 1.40 -2.02 8.84
CA SER A 56 0.19 -1.85 9.66
C SER A 56 -0.37 -0.42 9.52
N ASP A 57 -1.62 -0.19 9.95
CA ASP A 57 -2.22 1.15 9.88
C ASP A 57 -1.47 2.17 10.75
N GLU A 58 -0.87 1.71 11.86
CA GLU A 58 -0.07 2.54 12.77
C GLU A 58 1.24 2.95 12.10
N GLU A 59 1.94 2.00 11.47
CA GLU A 59 3.17 2.28 10.73
C GLU A 59 2.92 3.18 9.52
N ILE A 60 1.75 3.09 8.88
CA ILE A 60 1.35 4.00 7.80
C ILE A 60 1.16 5.42 8.35
N LYS A 61 0.53 5.57 9.53
CA LYS A 61 0.38 6.87 10.19
C LYS A 61 1.75 7.44 10.58
N ASP A 62 2.62 6.61 11.13
CA ASP A 62 3.98 7.01 11.51
C ASP A 62 4.86 7.36 10.31
N SER A 63 4.57 6.78 9.14
CA SER A 63 5.25 7.14 7.89
C SER A 63 5.03 8.62 7.51
N ALA A 64 3.91 9.23 7.94
CA ALA A 64 3.69 10.67 7.76
C ALA A 64 4.67 11.51 8.59
N SER A 65 5.27 10.96 9.66
CA SER A 65 6.34 11.61 10.42
C SER A 65 7.70 11.58 9.72
N GLY A 66 7.82 10.87 8.58
CA GLY A 66 9.06 10.73 7.82
C GLY A 66 10.04 9.68 8.35
N ARG A 67 9.69 8.96 9.42
CA ARG A 67 10.50 7.85 9.94
C ARG A 67 10.37 6.62 9.05
N LYS A 68 11.51 5.99 8.76
CA LYS A 68 11.59 4.72 8.02
C LYS A 68 11.51 3.55 8.99
N LEU A 69 10.81 2.49 8.60
CA LEU A 69 10.77 1.26 9.38
C LEU A 69 12.16 0.61 9.42
N SER A 70 12.57 0.12 10.58
CA SER A 70 13.73 -0.76 10.73
C SER A 70 13.39 -1.92 11.64
N GLN A 71 13.70 -3.14 11.21
CA GLN A 71 13.37 -4.35 11.95
C GLN A 71 14.53 -5.34 11.89
N VAL A 72 14.72 -6.13 12.94
CA VAL A 72 15.66 -7.25 12.92
C VAL A 72 15.03 -8.42 12.19
N CYS A 73 15.67 -8.88 11.12
CA CYS A 73 15.24 -10.03 10.33
C CYS A 73 16.41 -10.95 10.05
N TYR A 74 16.12 -12.22 9.75
CA TYR A 74 17.16 -13.18 9.36
C TYR A 74 17.59 -12.96 7.91
N ASP A 75 18.87 -12.70 7.70
CA ASP A 75 19.48 -12.57 6.38
C ASP A 75 20.05 -13.91 5.92
N ARG A 76 19.45 -14.51 4.90
CA ARG A 76 19.87 -15.80 4.32
C ARG A 76 21.19 -15.73 3.55
N VAL A 77 21.66 -14.54 3.19
CA VAL A 77 22.95 -14.41 2.49
C VAL A 77 24.11 -14.47 3.47
N LEU A 78 23.89 -14.01 4.71
CA LEU A 78 24.90 -13.94 5.76
C LEU A 78 24.71 -15.01 6.84
N ASP A 79 23.63 -15.80 6.76
CA ASP A 79 23.16 -16.76 7.75
C ASP A 79 23.09 -16.19 9.18
N ARG A 80 22.73 -14.91 9.30
CA ARG A 80 22.70 -14.17 10.57
C ARG A 80 21.48 -13.25 10.66
N SER A 81 21.07 -12.95 11.89
CA SER A 81 20.09 -11.90 12.15
C SER A 81 20.73 -10.52 11.94
N CYS A 82 20.17 -9.74 11.03
CA CYS A 82 20.64 -8.41 10.68
C CYS A 82 19.50 -7.40 10.76
N VAL A 83 19.83 -6.12 10.86
CA VAL A 83 18.84 -5.05 10.76
C VAL A 83 18.48 -4.83 9.30
N PHE A 84 17.19 -4.81 9.00
CA PHE A 84 16.64 -4.46 7.70
C PHE A 84 15.97 -3.09 7.79
N SER A 85 16.11 -2.28 6.75
CA SER A 85 15.53 -0.95 6.67
C SER A 85 14.58 -0.80 5.49
N GLU A 86 13.59 0.06 5.66
CA GLU A 86 12.62 0.36 4.62
C GLU A 86 13.25 0.99 3.37
N THR A 87 12.91 0.39 2.24
CA THR A 87 13.29 0.81 0.90
C THR A 87 12.09 0.74 -0.05
N LYS A 88 12.16 1.53 -1.12
CA LYS A 88 11.12 1.52 -2.16
C LYS A 88 11.16 0.18 -2.89
N LEU A 89 9.99 -0.39 -3.17
CA LEU A 89 9.86 -1.64 -3.93
C LEU A 89 10.36 -1.54 -5.38
N LYS A 90 10.31 -0.34 -5.96
CA LYS A 90 10.73 -0.10 -7.34
C LYS A 90 12.12 0.52 -7.35
N GLY A 91 13.06 -0.20 -7.95
CA GLY A 91 14.43 0.24 -8.17
C GLY A 91 15.44 -0.88 -7.86
N PRO A 92 16.71 -0.68 -8.22
CA PRO A 92 17.78 -1.60 -7.85
C PRO A 92 18.02 -1.56 -6.35
N PHE A 93 18.05 -2.74 -5.72
CA PHE A 93 18.28 -2.85 -4.27
C PHE A 93 19.74 -2.57 -3.90
N LEU A 94 20.69 -2.87 -4.78
CA LEU A 94 22.11 -2.55 -4.59
C LEU A 94 22.47 -1.32 -5.44
N LEU A 95 23.01 -0.30 -4.78
CA LEU A 95 23.45 0.95 -5.41
C LEU A 95 24.89 1.20 -4.98
N LYS A 96 25.66 1.88 -5.84
CA LYS A 96 27.05 2.27 -5.54
C LYS A 96 27.15 3.11 -4.25
N SER A 97 26.14 3.90 -3.92
CA SER A 97 26.06 4.68 -2.68
C SER A 97 26.03 3.83 -1.40
N HIS A 98 25.70 2.55 -1.49
CA HIS A 98 25.69 1.64 -0.34
C HIS A 98 27.06 1.02 -0.06
N MET A 99 28.03 1.19 -0.96
CA MET A 99 29.40 0.74 -0.71
C MET A 99 29.98 1.61 0.40
N GLN A 100 30.37 0.98 1.51
CA GLN A 100 31.10 1.67 2.58
C GLN A 100 32.52 1.95 2.10
N SER A 101 33.01 3.17 2.30
CA SER A 101 34.44 3.44 2.19
C SER A 101 35.12 2.80 3.39
N MET A 102 36.03 1.84 3.16
CA MET A 102 36.98 1.46 4.19
C MET A 102 37.92 2.66 4.40
N LYS A 103 37.89 3.24 5.60
CA LYS A 103 38.90 4.20 6.06
C LYS A 103 39.98 3.45 6.81
#